data_AF-A0A3C0LAH4-F1
#
_entry.id   AF-A0A3C0LAH4-F1
#
_cell.length_a   1.000
_cell.length_b   1.000
_cell.length_c   1.000
_cell.angle_alpha   90.00
_cell.angle_beta   90.00
_cell.angle_gamma   90.00
#
_symmetry.space_group_name_H-M   'P 1'
#
loop_
_entity.id
_entity.type
_entity.pdbx_description
1 polymer ?
#
loop_
_entity_poly.entity_id
_entity_poly.type
_entity_poly.pdbx_seq_one_letter_code
_entity_poly.pdbx_strand_id
1 'polypeptide(L)'
;MNKLKEKQKIMISHFQKGKAHRQIAREMGLNRRTIAKYVKDYETKKIQLTGSKENSNKKEELIADIVEDPRYDTSNRKKVKLTGEIIDKIKFYLRENETKRAEVIIKIIWSTFLYEASILFGVLF
;
A
#
# COMPACT_ATOMS: atom_id res chain seq x y z
N MET A 1 18.21 16.25 6.05
CA MET A 1 18.55 16.56 4.64
C MET A 1 17.31 16.28 3.78
N ASN A 2 16.99 17.13 2.80
CA ASN A 2 15.81 16.94 1.93
C ASN A 2 16.13 15.95 0.80
N LYS A 3 15.33 14.87 0.65
CA LYS A 3 15.55 13.78 -0.33
C LYS A 3 15.51 14.26 -1.78
N LEU A 4 14.72 15.29 -2.08
CA LEU A 4 14.71 15.91 -3.41
C LEU A 4 16.06 16.52 -3.77
N LYS A 5 16.65 17.28 -2.84
CA LYS A 5 17.97 17.90 -3.04
C LYS A 5 19.05 16.85 -3.24
N GLU A 6 18.95 15.69 -2.57
CA GLU A 6 19.85 14.56 -2.79
C GLU A 6 19.68 13.98 -4.19
N LYS A 7 18.44 13.70 -4.64
CA LYS A 7 18.14 13.22 -6.00
C LYS A 7 18.74 14.16 -7.06
N GLN A 8 18.51 15.47 -6.92
CA GLN A 8 19.03 16.48 -7.86
C GLN A 8 20.57 16.56 -7.86
N LYS A 9 21.22 16.53 -6.69
CA LYS A 9 22.68 16.50 -6.60
C LYS A 9 23.29 15.25 -7.24
N ILE A 10 22.62 14.10 -7.12
CA ILE A 10 23.01 12.87 -7.83
C ILE A 10 22.95 13.10 -9.34
N MET A 11 21.84 13.64 -9.85
CA MET A 11 21.67 13.91 -11.28
C MET A 11 22.75 14.86 -11.82
N ILE A 12 22.99 15.98 -11.14
CA ILE A 12 24.04 16.94 -11.54
C ILE A 12 25.42 16.28 -11.52
N SER A 13 25.75 15.52 -10.48
CA SER A 13 27.07 14.90 -10.35
C SER A 13 27.32 13.82 -11.40
N HIS A 14 26.27 13.10 -11.81
CA HIS A 14 26.40 12.06 -12.83
C HIS A 14 26.43 12.65 -14.24
N PHE A 15 25.41 13.44 -14.61
CA PHE A 15 25.23 13.90 -15.99
C PHE A 15 26.08 15.13 -16.36
N GLN A 16 26.33 16.06 -15.43
CA GLN A 16 27.15 17.24 -15.73
C GLN A 16 28.63 17.02 -15.41
N LYS A 17 28.93 16.32 -14.30
CA LYS A 17 30.31 16.13 -13.83
C LYS A 17 30.93 14.78 -14.23
N GLY A 18 30.17 13.90 -14.89
CA GLY A 18 30.65 12.59 -15.36
C GLY A 18 31.10 11.64 -14.25
N LYS A 19 30.65 11.84 -13.01
CA LYS A 19 31.13 11.04 -11.87
C LYS A 19 30.53 9.63 -11.89
N ALA A 20 31.37 8.65 -11.57
CA ALA A 20 30.93 7.27 -11.39
C ALA A 20 30.05 7.11 -10.12
N HIS A 21 29.13 6.15 -10.13
CA HIS A 21 28.23 5.91 -8.99
C HIS A 21 28.96 5.69 -7.66
N ARG A 22 30.14 5.04 -7.68
CA ARG A 22 30.95 4.81 -6.47
C ARG A 22 31.52 6.12 -5.91
N GLN A 23 31.90 7.05 -6.78
CA GLN A 23 32.43 8.34 -6.36
C GLN A 23 31.33 9.18 -5.72
N ILE A 24 30.16 9.27 -6.35
CA ILE A 24 29.00 9.99 -5.80
C ILE A 24 28.58 9.40 -4.43
N ALA A 25 28.62 8.08 -4.28
CA ALA A 25 28.29 7.40 -3.02
C ALA A 25 29.24 7.81 -1.87
N ARG A 26 30.56 7.87 -2.15
CA ARG A 26 31.56 8.28 -1.16
C ARG A 26 31.42 9.76 -0.80
N GLU A 27 31.19 10.62 -1.79
CA GLU A 27 31.09 12.07 -1.58
C GLU A 27 29.81 12.47 -0.81
N MET A 28 28.70 11.77 -1.05
CA MET A 28 27.40 12.12 -0.45
C MET A 28 27.01 11.26 0.75
N GLY A 29 27.78 10.22 1.08
CA GLY A 29 27.45 9.29 2.16
C GLY A 29 26.18 8.47 1.90
N LEU A 30 25.79 8.30 0.63
CA LEU A 30 24.58 7.58 0.24
C LEU A 30 24.89 6.16 -0.26
N ASN A 31 23.93 5.26 -0.14
CA ASN A 31 24.05 3.93 -0.70
C ASN A 31 24.17 4.00 -2.24
N ARG A 32 25.21 3.37 -2.80
CA ARG A 32 25.42 3.23 -4.25
C ARG A 32 24.16 2.72 -4.97
N ARG A 33 23.39 1.81 -4.35
CA ARG A 33 22.15 1.27 -4.93
C ARG A 33 21.10 2.35 -5.15
N THR A 34 21.00 3.33 -4.25
CA THR A 34 20.09 4.47 -4.38
C THR A 34 20.49 5.35 -5.57
N ILE A 35 21.78 5.63 -5.72
CA ILE A 35 22.32 6.40 -6.85
C ILE A 35 22.04 5.67 -8.17
N ALA A 36 22.38 4.38 -8.24
CA ALA A 36 22.16 3.57 -9.42
C ALA A 36 20.67 3.47 -9.80
N LYS A 37 19.79 3.35 -8.80
CA LYS A 37 18.33 3.36 -9.01
C LYS A 37 17.91 4.68 -9.65
N TYR A 38 18.25 5.82 -9.04
CA TYR A 38 17.79 7.11 -9.57
C TYR A 38 18.31 7.39 -10.98
N VAL A 39 19.59 7.10 -11.26
CA VAL A 39 20.16 7.27 -12.61
C VAL A 39 19.41 6.40 -13.62
N LYS A 40 19.20 5.11 -13.32
CA LYS A 40 18.47 4.18 -14.19
C LYS A 40 17.02 4.61 -14.40
N ASP A 41 16.32 5.01 -13.35
CA ASP A 41 14.93 5.47 -13.43
C ASP A 41 14.82 6.69 -14.38
N TYR A 42 15.76 7.64 -14.28
CA TYR A 42 15.81 8.79 -15.18
C TYR A 42 16.11 8.39 -16.64
N GLU A 43 17.09 7.53 -16.88
CA GLU A 43 17.43 7.05 -18.22
C GLU A 43 16.29 6.28 -18.88
N THR A 44 15.63 5.39 -18.13
CA THR A 44 14.48 4.63 -18.63
C THR A 44 13.31 5.54 -19.01
N LYS A 45 12.98 6.53 -18.18
CA LYS A 45 11.97 7.56 -18.52
C LYS A 45 12.38 8.36 -19.75
N LYS A 46 13.64 8.78 -19.84
CA LYS A 46 14.17 9.49 -21.02
C LYS A 46 13.99 8.67 -22.30
N ILE A 47 14.33 7.37 -22.27
CA ILE A 47 14.18 6.47 -23.42
C ILE A 47 12.71 6.32 -23.81
N GLN A 48 11.82 6.06 -22.85
CA GLN A 48 10.38 5.93 -23.08
C GLN A 48 9.80 7.18 -23.74
N LEU A 49 10.16 8.36 -23.24
CA LEU A 49 9.69 9.64 -23.80
C LEU A 49 10.29 9.92 -25.18
N THR A 50 11.54 9.56 -25.45
CA THR A 50 12.11 9.72 -26.79
C THR A 50 11.51 8.77 -27.83
N GLY A 51 11.04 7.58 -27.43
CA GLY A 51 10.46 6.58 -28.33
C GLY A 51 9.00 6.82 -28.74
N SER A 52 8.22 7.57 -27.96
CA SER A 52 6.81 7.86 -28.26
C SER A 52 6.67 8.96 -29.32
N LYS A 53 5.84 8.78 -30.36
CA LYS A 53 5.72 9.72 -31.49
C LYS A 53 5.01 11.06 -31.17
N GLU A 54 4.38 11.20 -30.02
CA GLU A 54 3.67 12.43 -29.62
C GLU A 54 4.59 13.38 -28.85
N ASN A 55 4.85 14.57 -29.43
CA ASN A 55 6.07 15.35 -29.19
C ASN A 55 5.90 16.68 -28.44
N SER A 56 4.72 17.03 -27.91
CA SER A 56 4.56 18.37 -27.31
C SER A 56 5.05 18.49 -25.86
N ASN A 57 4.88 17.47 -25.00
CA ASN A 57 5.04 17.65 -23.54
C ASN A 57 6.24 16.89 -22.92
N LYS A 58 7.10 16.27 -23.74
CA LYS A 58 8.21 15.39 -23.27
C LYS A 58 9.21 16.07 -22.34
N LYS A 59 9.52 17.34 -22.59
CA LYS A 59 10.48 18.10 -21.76
C LYS A 59 9.89 18.43 -20.39
N GLU A 60 8.61 18.75 -20.35
CA GLU A 60 7.90 19.10 -19.12
C GLU A 60 7.81 17.90 -18.18
N GLU A 61 7.54 16.71 -18.70
CA GLU A 61 7.51 15.47 -17.91
C GLU A 61 8.88 15.08 -17.33
N LEU A 62 9.97 15.29 -18.08
CA LEU A 62 11.33 15.08 -17.57
C LEU A 62 11.70 16.09 -16.48
N ILE A 63 11.28 17.34 -16.64
CA ILE A 63 11.48 18.39 -15.64
C ILE A 63 10.67 18.06 -14.38
N ALA A 64 9.42 17.62 -14.54
CA ALA A 64 8.56 17.21 -13.43
C ALA A 64 9.21 16.08 -12.62
N ASP A 65 9.77 15.06 -13.25
CA ASP A 65 10.46 13.97 -12.52
C ASP A 65 11.68 14.45 -11.73
N ILE A 66 12.42 15.45 -12.22
CA ILE A 66 13.58 16.00 -11.50
C ILE A 66 13.15 16.85 -10.28
N VAL A 67 11.99 17.50 -10.38
CA VAL A 67 11.45 18.40 -9.35
C VAL A 67 10.60 17.64 -8.32
N GLU A 68 10.02 16.50 -8.69
CA GLU A 68 9.19 15.69 -7.80
C GLU A 68 10.02 14.89 -6.77
N ASP A 69 9.49 14.80 -5.56
CA ASP A 69 10.06 14.02 -4.47
C ASP A 69 10.21 12.53 -4.85
N PRO A 70 11.31 11.86 -4.45
CA PRO A 70 11.47 10.44 -4.68
C PRO A 70 10.41 9.63 -3.92
N ARG A 71 9.52 8.97 -4.66
CA ARG A 71 8.46 8.11 -4.12
C ARG A 71 8.94 6.68 -3.88
N TYR A 72 8.55 6.09 -2.74
CA TYR A 72 8.76 4.66 -2.50
C TYR A 72 7.77 3.83 -3.31
N ASP A 73 8.27 2.81 -3.99
CA ASP A 73 7.42 1.83 -4.67
C ASP A 73 6.89 0.82 -3.65
N THR A 74 5.57 0.82 -3.46
CA THR A 74 4.86 -0.12 -2.59
C THR A 74 4.11 -1.20 -3.38
N SER A 75 4.24 -1.25 -4.70
CA SER A 75 3.51 -2.21 -5.57
C SER A 75 3.82 -3.67 -5.21
N ASN A 76 5.07 -3.95 -4.83
CA ASN A 76 5.53 -5.28 -4.42
C ASN A 76 5.05 -5.68 -3.01
N ARG A 77 4.46 -4.76 -2.24
CA ARG A 77 4.03 -5.04 -0.86
C ARG A 77 2.78 -5.90 -0.87
N LYS A 78 2.93 -7.16 -0.47
CA LYS A 78 1.82 -8.10 -0.29
C LYS A 78 1.46 -8.24 1.18
N LYS A 79 0.18 -8.53 1.47
CA LYS A 79 -0.27 -8.81 2.85
C LYS A 79 0.28 -10.19 3.27
N VAL A 80 1.34 -10.20 4.08
CA VAL A 80 1.99 -11.44 4.53
C VAL A 80 1.08 -12.26 5.45
N LYS A 81 0.32 -11.58 6.33
CA LYS A 81 -0.51 -12.23 7.37
C LYS A 81 -1.95 -12.50 6.92
N LEU A 82 -2.40 -11.96 5.79
CA LEU A 82 -3.78 -12.15 5.32
C LEU A 82 -3.77 -13.14 4.16
N THR A 83 -3.53 -14.41 4.49
CA THR A 83 -3.59 -15.51 3.53
C THR A 83 -5.05 -15.86 3.21
N GLY A 84 -5.29 -16.56 2.10
CA GLY A 84 -6.63 -17.04 1.73
C GLY A 84 -7.28 -17.87 2.85
N GLU A 85 -6.53 -18.78 3.45
CA GLU A 85 -6.98 -19.58 4.60
C GLU A 85 -7.45 -18.74 5.79
N ILE A 86 -6.74 -17.64 6.09
CA ILE A 86 -7.11 -16.74 7.18
C ILE A 86 -8.39 -15.99 6.83
N ILE A 87 -8.55 -15.55 5.57
CA ILE A 87 -9.79 -14.93 5.09
C ILE A 87 -10.97 -15.91 5.22
N ASP A 88 -10.78 -17.16 4.85
CA ASP A 88 -11.83 -18.18 4.92
C ASP A 88 -12.19 -18.51 6.36
N LYS A 89 -11.20 -18.59 7.26
CA LYS A 89 -11.44 -18.71 8.71
C LYS A 89 -12.21 -17.52 9.27
N ILE A 90 -11.86 -16.29 8.88
CA ILE A 90 -12.59 -15.09 9.29
C ILE A 90 -14.05 -15.19 8.84
N LYS A 91 -14.31 -15.54 7.56
CA LYS A 91 -15.67 -15.73 7.04
C LYS A 91 -16.42 -16.87 7.73
N PHE A 92 -15.73 -17.94 8.10
CA PHE A 92 -16.30 -19.05 8.86
C PHE A 92 -16.79 -18.56 10.23
N TYR A 93 -15.93 -17.90 11.01
CA TYR A 93 -16.30 -17.42 12.34
C TYR A 93 -17.36 -16.31 12.31
N LEU A 94 -17.39 -15.47 11.26
CA LEU A 94 -18.46 -14.50 11.08
C LEU A 94 -19.82 -15.19 10.94
N ARG A 95 -19.93 -16.21 10.07
CA ARG A 95 -21.16 -16.99 9.90
C ARG A 95 -21.55 -17.74 11.17
N GLU A 96 -20.57 -18.37 11.83
CA GLU A 96 -20.81 -19.08 13.09
C GLU A 96 -21.31 -18.13 14.20
N ASN A 97 -20.81 -16.89 14.22
CA ASN A 97 -21.28 -15.88 15.16
C ASN A 97 -22.71 -15.42 14.84
N GLU A 98 -23.08 -15.31 13.57
CA GLU A 98 -24.45 -14.99 13.15
C GLU A 98 -25.43 -16.08 13.59
N THR A 99 -25.10 -17.35 13.39
CA THR A 99 -25.97 -18.47 13.80
C THR A 99 -26.13 -18.54 15.32
N LYS A 100 -25.03 -18.43 16.07
CA LYS A 100 -25.07 -18.40 17.54
C LYS A 100 -25.91 -17.25 18.07
N ARG A 101 -25.82 -16.07 17.45
CA ARG A 101 -26.65 -14.90 17.81
C ARG A 101 -28.13 -15.17 17.55
N ALA A 102 -28.47 -15.76 16.41
CA ALA A 102 -29.85 -16.11 16.10
C ALA A 102 -30.42 -17.14 17.09
N GLU A 103 -29.65 -18.18 17.43
CA GLU A 103 -30.05 -19.19 18.42
C GLU A 103 -30.31 -18.59 19.81
N VAL A 104 -29.43 -17.68 20.26
CA VAL A 104 -29.62 -16.98 21.54
C VAL A 104 -30.88 -16.13 21.51
N ILE A 105 -31.11 -15.37 20.44
CA ILE A 105 -32.33 -14.56 20.27
C ILE A 105 -33.58 -15.45 20.30
N ILE A 106 -33.56 -16.57 19.58
CA ILE A 106 -34.67 -17.53 19.55
C ILE A 106 -34.94 -18.06 20.96
N LYS A 107 -33.91 -18.50 21.70
CA LYS A 107 -34.06 -18.98 23.09
C LYS A 107 -34.67 -17.92 24.01
N ILE A 108 -34.24 -16.67 23.89
CA ILE A 108 -34.80 -15.56 24.66
C ILE A 108 -36.29 -15.40 24.33
N ILE A 109 -36.65 -15.33 23.05
CA ILE A 109 -38.05 -15.17 22.61
C ILE A 109 -38.95 -16.29 23.15
N TRP A 110 -38.51 -17.55 23.03
CA TRP A 110 -39.26 -18.69 23.58
C TRP A 110 -39.44 -18.58 25.09
N SER A 111 -38.40 -18.16 25.80
CA SER A 111 -38.48 -17.94 27.24
C SER A 111 -39.51 -16.86 27.57
N THR A 112 -39.49 -15.71 26.90
CA THR A 112 -40.47 -14.63 27.11
C THR A 112 -41.88 -15.10 26.84
N PHE A 113 -42.09 -15.82 25.73
CA PHE A 113 -43.40 -16.34 25.36
C PHE A 113 -43.96 -17.34 26.39
N LEU A 114 -43.11 -18.23 26.93
CA LEU A 114 -43.50 -19.17 27.99
C LEU A 114 -43.91 -18.46 29.28
N TYR A 115 -43.17 -17.40 29.68
CA TYR A 115 -43.54 -16.60 30.85
C TYR A 115 -44.88 -15.88 30.65
N GLU A 116 -45.10 -15.24 29.49
CA GLU A 116 -46.37 -14.59 29.18
C GLU A 116 -47.55 -15.56 29.16
N ALA A 117 -47.37 -16.75 28.56
CA ALA A 117 -48.38 -17.81 28.56
C ALA A 117 -48.70 -18.28 29.98
N SER A 118 -47.69 -18.49 30.83
CA SER A 118 -47.90 -18.89 32.23
C SER A 118 -48.70 -17.86 33.02
N ILE A 119 -48.49 -16.56 32.76
CA ILE A 119 -49.26 -15.46 33.37
C ILE A 119 -50.71 -15.48 32.87
N LEU A 120 -50.93 -15.66 31.56
CA LEU A 120 -52.26 -15.69 30.94
C LEU A 120 -53.12 -16.89 31.38
N PHE A 121 -52.52 -18.08 31.52
CA PHE A 121 -53.23 -19.30 31.93
C PHE A 121 -53.39 -19.45 33.45
N GLY A 122 -52.89 -18.49 34.25
CA GLY A 122 -53.09 -18.50 35.71
C GLY A 122 -52.42 -19.68 36.41
N VAL A 123 -51.36 -20.27 35.83
CA VAL A 123 -50.61 -21.41 36.40
C VAL A 123 -49.45 -20.92 37.30
N LEU A 124 -49.47 -19.65 37.73
CA LEU A 124 -48.69 -19.25 38.89
C LEU A 124 -49.36 -19.84 40.14
N PHE A 125 -48.68 -20.79 40.77
CA PHE A 125 -48.85 -21.02 42.21
C PHE A 125 -48.32 -19.78 42.97
#